data_AF-A0AAD5C996-F1
#
_entry.id   AF-A0AAD5C996-F1
#
_cell.length_a   1.000
_cell.length_b   1.000
_cell.length_c   1.000
_cell.angle_alpha   90.00
_cell.angle_beta   90.00
_cell.angle_gamma   90.00
#
_symmetry.space_group_name_H-M   'P 1'
#
loop_
_entity.id
_entity.type
_entity.pdbx_description
1 polymer ?
#
loop_
_entity_poly.entity_id
_entity_poly.type
_entity_poly.pdbx_seq_one_letter_code
_entity_poly.pdbx_strand_id
1 'polypeptide(L)'
;MPILLVHLNTFLISTHYNPFPLISDSQNKTKKMEGLQNGNSTDATVTTSLQTAPPSSSKLTESLKLEHQFLRVPFEHYKKTIRTNHRIVEKEVSSVISSLPDSSDISQYDAVQHLNSLVSRLQGLKRKLEDGSRAERLQAQRCRARLEHLESADGENISEWNNTRLKRILVDYMLRMSYYDTATKLAESSNIQDLVDIDIFYEAKKVIDALHNKEVAPALAWCADNKSRLKKFKSKFEFQLRLQEFIELVRSENNIQAVIYARKYLAPWAATYMKEFQKVFATLAFTSNTGCEIYKVLFESKQWDYLMDQFKQEFCRLYGMTLEPLLNIYLQAGLSALKTPYPNISFCFCLDHFRFCYEDDCTKEDPLSQESFRKLAMPLPFSKQHHSK
;
A
#
# COMPACT_ATOMS: atom_id res chain seq x y z
N MET A 1 23.82 -21.82 -28.55
CA MET A 1 23.24 -22.89 -27.72
C MET A 1 24.22 -23.44 -26.66
N PRO A 2 25.40 -24.00 -26.99
CA PRO A 2 26.28 -24.63 -25.98
C PRO A 2 26.87 -23.63 -24.95
N ILE A 3 27.25 -22.42 -25.36
CA ILE A 3 27.81 -21.40 -24.46
C ILE A 3 26.78 -20.90 -23.43
N LEU A 4 25.52 -20.78 -23.82
CA LEU A 4 24.42 -20.35 -22.94
C LEU A 4 24.04 -21.42 -21.91
N LEU A 5 24.03 -22.70 -22.30
CA LEU A 5 23.85 -23.85 -21.40
C LEU A 5 25.02 -23.97 -20.41
N VAL A 6 26.25 -23.69 -20.85
CA VAL A 6 27.41 -23.62 -19.96
C VAL A 6 27.23 -22.49 -18.94
N HIS A 7 26.80 -21.30 -19.33
CA HIS A 7 26.55 -20.21 -18.38
C HIS A 7 25.40 -20.49 -17.39
N LEU A 8 24.36 -21.20 -17.82
CA LEU A 8 23.27 -21.66 -16.97
C LEU A 8 23.76 -22.70 -15.94
N ASN A 9 24.54 -23.68 -16.39
CA ASN A 9 25.15 -24.68 -15.52
C ASN A 9 26.17 -24.05 -14.56
N THR A 10 27.04 -23.15 -15.03
CA THR A 10 27.98 -22.43 -14.15
C THR A 10 27.24 -21.57 -13.13
N PHE A 11 26.12 -20.93 -13.49
CA PHE A 11 25.29 -20.16 -12.56
C PHE A 11 24.62 -21.05 -11.50
N LEU A 12 23.99 -22.15 -11.91
CA LEU A 12 23.35 -23.10 -10.99
C LEU A 12 24.37 -23.77 -10.07
N ILE A 13 25.52 -24.18 -10.59
CA ILE A 13 26.62 -24.79 -9.81
C ILE A 13 27.20 -23.79 -8.81
N SER A 14 27.38 -22.52 -9.19
CA SER A 14 27.90 -21.48 -8.29
C SER A 14 26.94 -21.11 -7.15
N THR A 15 25.62 -21.30 -7.32
CA THR A 15 24.64 -21.05 -6.24
C THR A 15 24.50 -22.22 -5.27
N HIS A 16 24.89 -23.43 -5.66
CA HIS A 16 24.87 -24.61 -4.79
C HIS A 16 26.13 -24.73 -3.90
N TYR A 17 27.20 -24.02 -4.22
CA TYR A 17 28.44 -23.96 -3.43
C TYR A 17 28.57 -22.63 -2.70
N ASN A 18 27.85 -22.47 -1.59
CA ASN A 18 28.13 -21.41 -0.63
C ASN A 18 28.11 -22.03 0.78
N PRO A 19 29.27 -22.46 1.33
CA PRO A 19 29.33 -23.06 2.64
C PRO A 19 29.34 -21.94 3.69
N PHE A 20 28.25 -21.77 4.42
CA PHE A 20 28.25 -21.02 5.69
C PHE A 20 28.22 -21.98 6.87
N PRO A 21 28.93 -21.68 7.98
CA PRO A 21 29.16 -22.64 9.06
C PRO A 21 27.96 -22.74 10.01
N LEU A 22 27.76 -23.97 10.49
CA LEU A 22 26.87 -24.35 11.58
C LEU A 22 27.32 -23.68 12.89
N ILE A 23 26.41 -23.00 13.57
CA ILE A 23 26.50 -22.74 15.01
C ILE A 23 25.31 -23.44 15.67
N SER A 24 25.64 -24.51 16.37
CA SER A 24 24.82 -25.18 17.37
C SER A 24 24.72 -24.30 18.62
N ASP A 25 23.54 -24.23 19.23
CA ASP A 25 23.43 -24.42 20.67
C ASP A 25 22.00 -24.82 21.08
N SER A 26 21.96 -25.77 22.00
CA SER A 26 20.75 -26.40 22.52
C SER A 26 20.72 -26.28 24.05
N GLN A 27 19.52 -26.45 24.62
CA GLN A 27 19.17 -26.72 26.03
C GLN A 27 18.91 -25.48 26.90
N ASN A 28 17.94 -25.43 27.83
CA ASN A 28 16.94 -26.40 28.33
C ASN A 28 15.86 -25.68 29.18
N LYS A 29 14.66 -26.30 29.25
CA LYS A 29 13.68 -26.46 30.38
C LYS A 29 13.30 -25.24 31.26
N THR A 30 12.05 -25.04 31.70
CA THR A 30 11.25 -25.97 32.55
C THR A 30 9.79 -25.50 32.71
N LYS A 31 8.87 -26.46 32.86
CA LYS A 31 7.43 -26.37 33.22
C LYS A 31 7.15 -25.60 34.54
N LYS A 32 5.98 -24.96 34.64
CA LYS A 32 5.05 -25.15 35.78
C LYS A 32 3.59 -24.86 35.39
N MET A 33 2.71 -25.69 35.91
CA MET A 33 1.26 -25.76 35.70
C MET A 33 0.66 -25.72 37.12
N GLU A 34 -0.34 -24.89 37.36
CA GLU A 34 -1.21 -24.90 38.54
C GLU A 34 -2.48 -24.12 38.17
N GLY A 35 -3.65 -24.71 38.43
CA GLY A 35 -4.95 -24.07 38.26
C GLY A 35 -5.58 -23.70 39.60
N LEU A 36 -6.74 -23.01 39.56
CA LEU A 36 -7.90 -23.27 40.42
C LEU A 36 -9.12 -22.44 39.97
N GLN A 37 -10.30 -22.97 40.28
CA GLN A 37 -11.66 -22.54 39.92
C GLN A 37 -12.30 -21.54 40.92
N ASN A 38 -13.56 -21.21 40.60
CA ASN A 38 -14.67 -20.61 41.38
C ASN A 38 -14.81 -19.08 41.25
N GLY A 39 -15.96 -18.49 40.96
CA GLY A 39 -17.35 -18.95 40.95
C GLY A 39 -18.21 -17.97 41.75
N ASN A 40 -19.22 -17.33 41.14
CA ASN A 40 -20.57 -17.14 41.70
C ASN A 40 -21.43 -16.15 40.90
N SER A 41 -22.69 -16.55 40.79
CA SER A 41 -23.86 -15.95 40.17
C SER A 41 -24.44 -14.78 40.99
N THR A 42 -25.19 -13.87 40.34
CA THR A 42 -26.49 -13.41 40.85
C THR A 42 -27.33 -12.77 39.74
N ASP A 43 -28.59 -13.15 39.76
CA ASP A 43 -29.74 -12.76 38.93
C ASP A 43 -30.24 -11.35 39.31
N ALA A 44 -30.76 -10.57 38.35
CA ALA A 44 -31.62 -9.40 38.63
C ALA A 44 -32.47 -9.00 37.40
N THR A 45 -33.77 -9.30 37.52
CA THR A 45 -34.87 -8.89 36.63
C THR A 45 -35.30 -7.45 36.91
N VAL A 46 -35.27 -6.53 35.94
CA VAL A 46 -36.08 -5.27 35.98
C VAL A 46 -36.43 -4.79 34.56
N THR A 47 -37.72 -4.93 34.24
CA THR A 47 -38.67 -3.92 33.71
C THR A 47 -38.25 -2.94 32.61
N THR A 48 -39.00 -3.03 31.52
CA THR A 48 -39.12 -2.15 30.35
C THR A 48 -39.36 -0.68 30.70
N SER A 49 -38.55 0.22 30.15
CA SER A 49 -38.93 1.61 29.89
C SER A 49 -38.36 2.08 28.55
N LEU A 50 -39.22 2.63 27.69
CA LEU A 50 -38.83 3.31 26.46
C LEU A 50 -38.06 4.57 26.82
N GLN A 51 -36.74 4.53 26.66
CA GLN A 51 -35.89 5.71 26.59
C GLN A 51 -35.02 5.57 25.33
N THR A 52 -35.06 6.60 24.48
CA THR A 52 -34.15 6.77 23.35
C THR A 52 -32.71 6.74 23.87
N ALA A 53 -32.03 5.61 23.64
CA ALA A 53 -30.66 5.40 24.10
C ALA A 53 -29.71 6.41 23.42
N PRO A 54 -28.70 6.93 24.14
CA PRO A 54 -27.58 7.62 23.50
C PRO A 54 -26.91 6.67 22.50
N PRO A 55 -26.27 7.17 21.43
CA PRO A 55 -25.65 6.30 20.44
C PRO A 55 -24.70 5.34 21.14
N SER A 56 -25.05 4.06 21.16
CA SER A 56 -24.30 3.01 21.82
C SER A 56 -22.86 3.03 21.28
N SER A 57 -21.87 2.91 22.17
CA SER A 57 -20.44 2.95 21.81
C SER A 57 -20.06 1.99 20.66
N SER A 58 -20.88 0.97 20.41
CA SER A 58 -20.79 0.05 19.27
C SER A 58 -20.94 0.72 17.90
N LYS A 59 -21.86 1.68 17.70
CA LYS A 59 -22.05 2.36 16.39
C LYS A 59 -20.87 3.25 16.03
N LEU A 60 -20.34 3.96 17.02
CA LEU A 60 -19.10 4.74 16.87
C LEU A 60 -17.92 3.82 16.56
N THR A 61 -17.79 2.70 17.26
CA THR A 61 -16.70 1.73 17.04
C THR A 61 -16.70 1.12 15.62
N GLU A 62 -17.87 0.87 15.02
CA GLU A 62 -17.96 0.37 13.64
C GLU A 62 -17.70 1.47 12.59
N SER A 63 -18.22 2.68 12.79
CA SER A 63 -17.89 3.83 11.93
C SER A 63 -16.40 4.18 11.99
N LEU A 64 -15.77 4.02 13.16
CA LEU A 64 -14.33 4.25 13.38
C LEU A 64 -13.44 3.25 12.62
N LYS A 65 -13.90 2.02 12.33
CA LYS A 65 -13.14 1.06 11.50
C LYS A 65 -12.96 1.56 10.07
N LEU A 66 -13.94 2.29 9.54
CA LEU A 66 -13.87 2.86 8.19
C LEU A 66 -13.13 4.22 8.18
N GLU A 67 -13.14 4.95 9.30
CA GLU A 67 -12.28 6.13 9.50
C GLU A 67 -10.81 5.77 9.76
N HIS A 68 -10.51 4.53 10.16
CA HIS A 68 -9.17 4.07 10.48
C HIS A 68 -8.18 4.34 9.35
N GLN A 69 -8.56 4.12 8.09
CA GLN A 69 -7.66 4.38 6.96
C GLN A 69 -7.22 5.84 6.92
N PHE A 70 -8.15 6.77 7.11
CA PHE A 70 -7.83 8.19 7.03
C PHE A 70 -6.94 8.69 8.17
N LEU A 71 -6.89 7.99 9.30
CA LEU A 71 -5.91 8.24 10.37
C LEU A 71 -4.60 7.49 10.14
N ARG A 72 -4.69 6.27 9.59
CA ARG A 72 -3.55 5.37 9.45
C ARG A 72 -2.57 5.84 8.38
N VAL A 73 -3.07 6.28 7.24
CA VAL A 73 -2.27 6.77 6.10
C VAL A 73 -1.35 7.93 6.51
N PRO A 74 -1.84 9.05 7.05
CA PRO A 74 -0.99 10.18 7.45
C PRO A 74 -0.04 9.80 8.58
N PHE A 75 -0.44 8.92 9.51
CA PHE A 75 0.45 8.45 10.57
C PHE A 75 1.61 7.60 10.04
N GLU A 76 1.34 6.71 9.07
CA GLU A 76 2.40 5.94 8.42
C GLU A 76 3.32 6.83 7.58
N HIS A 77 2.79 7.86 6.93
CA HIS A 77 3.58 8.85 6.22
C HIS A 77 4.43 9.73 7.16
N TYR A 78 3.89 10.13 8.31
CA TYR A 78 4.64 10.83 9.35
C TYR A 78 5.81 9.99 9.87
N LYS A 79 5.56 8.70 10.18
CA LYS A 79 6.61 7.76 10.58
C LYS A 79 7.64 7.53 9.48
N LYS A 80 7.24 7.52 8.21
CA LYS A 80 8.19 7.47 7.07
C LYS A 80 9.08 8.71 7.09
N THR A 81 8.48 9.89 7.21
CA THR A 81 9.18 11.19 7.23
C THR A 81 10.22 11.26 8.36
N ILE A 82 9.83 10.93 9.60
CA ILE A 82 10.75 10.90 10.75
C ILE A 82 11.94 9.96 10.48
N ARG A 83 11.67 8.74 10.01
CA ARG A 83 12.75 7.76 9.74
C ARG A 83 13.71 8.24 8.66
N THR A 84 13.18 8.84 7.60
CA THR A 84 14.00 9.39 6.51
C THR A 84 14.85 10.55 6.99
N ASN A 85 14.26 11.50 7.71
CA ASN A 85 14.98 12.65 8.27
C ASN A 85 16.05 12.20 9.26
N HIS A 86 15.74 11.25 10.14
CA HIS A 86 16.69 10.70 11.09
C HIS A 86 17.91 10.08 10.37
N ARG A 87 17.71 9.26 9.34
CA ARG A 87 18.82 8.70 8.54
C ARG A 87 19.66 9.77 7.84
N ILE A 88 19.02 10.82 7.33
CA ILE A 88 19.74 11.94 6.70
C ILE A 88 20.61 12.63 7.75
N VAL A 89 20.04 12.95 8.92
CA VAL A 89 20.78 13.59 10.03
C VAL A 89 21.94 12.72 10.49
N GLU A 90 21.71 11.42 10.74
CA GLU A 90 22.78 10.48 11.14
C GLU A 90 23.91 10.46 10.12
N LYS A 91 23.59 10.33 8.82
CA LYS A 91 24.60 10.30 7.75
C LYS A 91 25.42 11.60 7.71
N GLU A 92 24.77 12.75 7.83
CA GLU A 92 25.44 14.05 7.79
C GLU A 92 26.27 14.30 9.06
N VAL A 93 25.79 13.89 10.22
CA VAL A 93 26.54 13.96 11.48
C VAL A 93 27.78 13.06 11.42
N SER A 94 27.64 11.80 11.00
CA SER A 94 28.78 10.90 10.80
C SER A 94 29.80 11.46 9.82
N SER A 95 29.31 12.06 8.73
CA SER A 95 30.13 12.77 7.74
C SER A 95 30.93 13.90 8.41
N VAL A 96 30.28 14.80 9.16
CA VAL A 96 30.96 15.91 9.86
C VAL A 96 32.00 15.39 10.86
N ILE A 97 31.67 14.36 11.64
CA ILE A 97 32.59 13.77 12.63
C ILE A 97 33.82 13.17 11.93
N SER A 98 33.64 12.47 10.82
CA SER A 98 34.75 11.82 10.10
C SER A 98 35.72 12.82 9.42
N SER A 99 35.39 14.11 9.41
CA SER A 99 36.26 15.16 8.87
C SER A 99 37.05 15.93 9.90
N LEU A 100 36.91 15.57 11.18
CA LEU A 100 37.76 16.09 12.22
C LEU A 100 39.16 15.47 12.05
N PRO A 101 40.22 16.27 11.88
CA PRO A 101 41.56 15.73 11.74
C PRO A 101 42.08 15.22 13.09
N ASP A 102 42.93 14.19 13.04
CA ASP A 102 43.76 13.82 14.19
C ASP A 102 44.79 14.94 14.40
N SER A 103 45.04 15.28 15.67
CA SER A 103 45.77 16.48 16.10
C SER A 103 47.29 16.41 15.85
N SER A 104 47.72 16.36 14.59
CA SER A 104 49.13 16.38 14.20
C SER A 104 49.41 17.48 13.17
N ASP A 105 50.45 18.28 13.44
CA ASP A 105 51.13 19.29 12.60
C ASP A 105 50.44 19.71 11.28
N ILE A 106 49.24 20.29 11.40
CA ILE A 106 48.53 20.89 10.27
C ILE A 106 49.07 22.31 10.06
N SER A 107 49.49 22.63 8.83
CA SER A 107 49.86 24.00 8.46
C SER A 107 48.72 24.97 8.75
N GLN A 108 49.04 26.21 9.13
CA GLN A 108 48.02 27.24 9.40
C GLN A 108 47.07 27.46 8.20
N TYR A 109 47.59 27.39 6.97
CA TYR A 109 46.77 27.51 5.77
C TYR A 109 45.79 26.34 5.62
N ASP A 110 46.26 25.11 5.83
CA ASP A 110 45.44 23.91 5.74
C ASP A 110 44.38 23.88 6.85
N ALA A 111 44.74 24.32 8.07
CA ALA A 111 43.80 24.45 9.18
C ALA A 111 42.64 25.41 8.85
N VAL A 112 42.92 26.54 8.20
CA VAL A 112 41.88 27.49 7.76
C VAL A 112 40.99 26.87 6.67
N GLN A 113 41.55 26.15 5.71
CA GLN A 113 40.77 25.46 4.68
C GLN A 113 39.88 24.35 5.28
N HIS A 114 40.40 23.60 6.25
CA HIS A 114 39.63 22.61 7.00
C HIS A 114 38.47 23.23 7.76
N LEU A 115 38.70 24.35 8.47
CA LEU A 115 37.64 25.08 9.16
C LEU A 115 36.56 25.59 8.19
N ASN A 116 36.94 26.15 7.05
CA ASN A 116 35.99 26.60 6.02
C ASN A 116 35.13 25.45 5.48
N SER A 117 35.75 24.27 5.26
CA SER A 117 35.04 23.06 4.84
C SER A 117 34.07 22.57 5.93
N LEU A 118 34.50 22.55 7.18
CA LEU A 118 33.66 22.16 8.33
C LEU A 118 32.47 23.11 8.49
N VAL A 119 32.70 24.43 8.42
CA VAL A 119 31.65 25.45 8.46
C VAL A 119 30.64 25.24 7.35
N SER A 120 31.10 25.01 6.11
CA SER A 120 30.23 24.75 4.96
C SER A 120 29.35 23.50 5.17
N ARG A 121 29.91 22.44 5.76
CA ARG A 121 29.18 21.20 6.06
C ARG A 121 28.19 21.37 7.21
N LEU A 122 28.56 22.09 8.26
CA LEU A 122 27.66 22.42 9.36
C LEU A 122 26.49 23.29 8.90
N GLN A 123 26.74 24.24 7.99
CA GLN A 123 25.68 25.01 7.34
C GLN A 123 24.76 24.12 6.50
N GLY A 124 25.31 23.16 5.76
CA GLY A 124 24.55 22.14 5.03
C GLY A 124 23.68 21.27 5.95
N LEU A 125 24.23 20.81 7.07
CA LEU A 125 23.52 20.05 8.09
C LEU A 125 22.38 20.88 8.71
N LYS A 126 22.65 22.15 9.05
CA LYS A 126 21.62 23.08 9.57
C LYS A 126 20.43 23.19 8.61
N ARG A 127 20.68 23.43 7.32
CA ARG A 127 19.63 23.51 6.29
C ARG A 127 18.82 22.21 6.22
N LYS A 128 19.49 21.05 6.18
CA LYS A 128 18.81 19.73 6.14
C LYS A 128 17.95 19.49 7.38
N LEU A 129 18.41 19.90 8.56
CA LEU A 129 17.65 19.77 9.80
C LEU A 129 16.42 20.69 9.82
N GLU A 130 16.56 21.93 9.32
CA GLU A 130 15.44 22.87 9.19
C GLU A 130 14.39 22.35 8.21
N ASP A 131 14.81 21.83 7.04
CA ASP A 131 13.94 21.25 6.03
C ASP A 131 13.20 20.02 6.58
N GLY A 132 13.93 19.11 7.24
CA GLY A 132 13.37 17.93 7.90
C GLY A 132 12.35 18.30 8.99
N SER A 133 12.69 19.27 9.84
CA SER A 133 11.80 19.78 10.89
C SER A 133 10.52 20.38 10.32
N ARG A 134 10.59 21.11 9.21
CA ARG A 134 9.39 21.65 8.54
C ARG A 134 8.51 20.52 7.98
N ALA A 135 9.12 19.52 7.34
CA ALA A 135 8.39 18.37 6.82
C ALA A 135 7.69 17.57 7.94
N GLU A 136 8.37 17.31 9.05
CA GLU A 136 7.79 16.63 10.23
C GLU A 136 6.64 17.42 10.85
N ARG A 137 6.82 18.75 11.01
CA ARG A 137 5.76 19.63 11.54
C ARG A 137 4.52 19.62 10.67
N LEU A 138 4.67 19.64 9.35
CA LEU A 138 3.55 19.55 8.40
C LEU A 138 2.80 18.23 8.56
N GLN A 139 3.51 17.10 8.63
CA GLN A 139 2.84 15.80 8.81
C GLN A 139 2.18 15.67 10.18
N ALA A 140 2.80 16.20 11.23
CA ALA A 140 2.19 16.25 12.56
C ALA A 140 0.93 17.13 12.59
N GLN A 141 0.93 18.27 11.89
CA GLN A 141 -0.26 19.12 11.72
C GLN A 141 -1.39 18.36 11.02
N ARG A 142 -1.10 17.68 9.92
CA ARG A 142 -2.07 16.83 9.20
C ARG A 142 -2.67 15.72 10.06
N CYS A 143 -1.88 15.10 10.93
CA CYS A 143 -2.40 14.16 11.92
C CYS A 143 -3.32 14.85 12.93
N ARG A 144 -2.93 16.01 13.47
CA ARG A 144 -3.74 16.77 14.43
C ARG A 144 -5.07 17.23 13.83
N ALA A 145 -5.07 17.82 12.64
CA ALA A 145 -6.28 18.30 11.96
C ALA A 145 -7.31 17.18 11.77
N ARG A 146 -6.87 15.95 11.50
CA ARG A 146 -7.75 14.79 11.38
C ARG A 146 -8.29 14.31 12.72
N LEU A 147 -7.52 14.40 13.80
CA LEU A 147 -8.01 14.08 15.15
C LEU A 147 -9.04 15.11 15.61
N GLU A 148 -8.75 16.39 15.42
CA GLU A 148 -9.67 17.49 15.72
C GLU A 148 -10.99 17.35 14.95
N HIS A 149 -10.93 17.05 13.65
CA HIS A 149 -12.13 16.77 12.86
C HIS A 149 -12.92 15.54 13.35
N LEU A 150 -12.27 14.52 13.91
CA LEU A 150 -12.98 13.38 14.50
C LEU A 150 -13.64 13.74 15.83
N GLU A 151 -12.99 14.57 16.63
CA GLU A 151 -13.51 15.07 17.91
C GLU A 151 -14.68 16.05 17.72
N SER A 152 -14.71 16.77 16.59
CA SER A 152 -15.77 17.71 16.23
C SER A 152 -17.09 17.03 15.79
N ALA A 153 -17.19 15.70 15.88
CA ALA A 153 -18.40 14.95 15.57
C ALA A 153 -19.42 15.08 16.71
N ASP A 154 -20.12 16.21 16.77
CA ASP A 154 -21.21 16.47 17.70
C ASP A 154 -22.60 16.32 17.04
N GLY A 155 -23.66 16.32 17.86
CA GLY A 155 -25.04 16.14 17.37
C GLY A 155 -25.58 17.32 16.55
N GLU A 156 -25.05 18.53 16.76
CA GLU A 156 -25.53 19.76 16.11
C GLU A 156 -24.90 19.98 14.73
N ASN A 157 -23.63 19.59 14.54
CA ASN A 157 -22.85 19.76 13.31
C ASN A 157 -22.69 18.47 12.49
N ILE A 158 -23.45 17.42 12.82
CA ILE A 158 -23.33 16.10 12.18
C ILE A 158 -23.48 16.14 10.64
N SER A 159 -24.29 17.06 10.12
CA SER A 159 -24.51 17.22 8.68
C SER A 159 -23.25 17.73 7.96
N GLU A 160 -22.62 18.77 8.50
CA GLU A 160 -21.39 19.35 7.94
C GLU A 160 -20.21 18.38 8.09
N TRP A 161 -20.14 17.68 9.23
CA TRP A 161 -19.17 16.63 9.46
C TRP A 161 -19.29 15.50 8.41
N ASN A 162 -20.52 15.02 8.17
CA ASN A 162 -20.78 14.01 7.14
C ASN A 162 -20.46 14.50 5.72
N ASN A 163 -20.71 15.77 5.41
CA ASN A 163 -20.35 16.36 4.12
C ASN A 163 -18.83 16.36 3.91
N THR A 164 -18.08 16.76 4.93
CA THR A 164 -16.61 16.74 4.93
C THR A 164 -16.07 15.32 4.79
N ARG A 165 -16.64 14.36 5.53
CA ARG A 165 -16.32 12.93 5.40
C ARG A 165 -16.56 12.42 3.98
N LEU A 166 -17.69 12.74 3.37
CA LEU A 166 -17.99 12.35 2.00
C LEU A 166 -16.97 12.92 1.02
N LYS A 167 -16.63 14.21 1.14
CA LYS A 167 -15.61 14.84 0.29
C LYS A 167 -14.25 14.15 0.42
N ARG A 168 -13.83 13.77 1.64
CA ARG A 168 -12.60 12.99 1.88
C ARG A 168 -12.65 11.63 1.16
N ILE A 169 -13.79 10.93 1.21
CA ILE A 169 -14.00 9.66 0.51
C ILE A 169 -13.94 9.85 -1.01
N LEU A 170 -14.54 10.92 -1.54
CA LEU A 170 -14.51 11.24 -2.97
C LEU A 170 -13.09 11.56 -3.45
N VAL A 171 -12.33 12.32 -2.66
CA VAL A 171 -10.91 12.61 -2.95
C VAL A 171 -10.09 11.30 -2.98
N ASP A 172 -10.23 10.42 -2.00
CA ASP A 172 -9.56 9.09 -2.01
C ASP A 172 -9.93 8.28 -3.27
N TYR A 173 -11.22 8.25 -3.63
CA TYR A 173 -11.68 7.56 -4.85
C TYR A 173 -11.06 8.16 -6.11
N MET A 174 -11.10 9.49 -6.27
CA MET A 174 -10.54 10.18 -7.42
C MET A 174 -9.04 9.92 -7.57
N LEU A 175 -8.29 9.96 -6.46
CA LEU A 175 -6.85 9.67 -6.48
C LEU A 175 -6.56 8.22 -6.91
N ARG A 176 -7.34 7.24 -6.45
CA ARG A 176 -7.21 5.83 -6.86
C ARG A 176 -7.56 5.60 -8.34
N MET A 177 -8.53 6.35 -8.85
CA MET A 177 -8.94 6.31 -10.26
C MET A 177 -8.10 7.22 -11.17
N SER A 178 -7.01 7.78 -10.65
CA SER A 178 -6.09 8.68 -11.37
C SER A 178 -6.66 10.04 -11.79
N TYR A 179 -7.76 10.49 -11.17
CA TYR A 179 -8.34 11.82 -11.35
C TYR A 179 -7.71 12.86 -10.41
N TYR A 180 -6.38 13.03 -10.49
CA TYR A 180 -5.58 13.85 -9.56
C TYR A 180 -5.96 15.34 -9.56
N ASP A 181 -6.18 15.92 -10.73
CA ASP A 181 -6.50 17.35 -10.86
C ASP A 181 -7.86 17.68 -10.23
N THR A 182 -8.86 16.82 -10.49
CA THR A 182 -10.19 16.95 -9.90
C THR A 182 -10.16 16.75 -8.39
N ALA A 183 -9.40 15.77 -7.91
CA ALA A 183 -9.19 15.53 -6.48
C ALA A 183 -8.57 16.76 -5.78
N THR A 184 -7.56 17.36 -6.41
CA THR A 184 -6.87 18.56 -5.90
C THR A 184 -7.83 19.75 -5.84
N LYS A 185 -8.58 20.01 -6.92
CA LYS A 185 -9.58 21.09 -6.97
C LYS A 185 -10.67 20.93 -5.92
N LEU A 186 -11.19 19.71 -5.71
CA LEU A 186 -12.20 19.44 -4.69
C LEU A 186 -11.67 19.69 -3.28
N ALA A 187 -10.41 19.30 -3.03
CA ALA A 187 -9.77 19.52 -1.74
C ALA A 187 -9.57 21.01 -1.45
N GLU A 188 -9.13 21.78 -2.45
CA GLU A 188 -8.94 23.24 -2.36
C GLU A 188 -10.25 23.99 -2.19
N SER A 189 -11.25 23.70 -3.03
CA SER A 189 -12.55 24.40 -2.98
C SER A 189 -13.31 24.14 -1.69
N SER A 190 -13.03 23.01 -1.03
CA SER A 190 -13.67 22.62 0.23
C SER A 190 -12.79 22.91 1.46
N ASN A 191 -11.57 23.43 1.28
CA ASN A 191 -10.60 23.67 2.33
C ASN A 191 -10.29 22.41 3.20
N ILE A 192 -10.13 21.25 2.57
CA ILE A 192 -9.87 19.96 3.24
C ILE A 192 -8.50 19.37 2.91
N GLN A 193 -7.56 20.16 2.39
CA GLN A 193 -6.23 19.69 1.98
C GLN A 193 -5.48 18.98 3.12
N ASP A 194 -5.65 19.47 4.36
CA ASP A 194 -5.05 18.86 5.55
C ASP A 194 -5.73 17.56 5.98
N LEU A 195 -6.89 17.20 5.41
CA LEU A 195 -7.66 15.99 5.74
C LEU A 195 -7.54 14.88 4.69
N VAL A 196 -6.82 15.13 3.59
CA VAL A 196 -6.65 14.21 2.46
C VAL A 196 -5.17 13.91 2.19
N ASP A 197 -4.91 12.86 1.42
CA ASP A 197 -3.58 12.25 1.28
C ASP A 197 -2.97 12.45 -0.12
N ILE A 198 -3.26 13.60 -0.76
CA ILE A 198 -2.91 13.88 -2.17
C ILE A 198 -1.42 13.64 -2.47
N ASP A 199 -0.51 14.15 -1.64
CA ASP A 199 0.94 14.01 -1.85
C ASP A 199 1.40 12.55 -1.88
N ILE A 200 0.78 11.71 -1.05
CA ILE A 200 1.11 10.29 -0.94
C ILE A 200 0.71 9.55 -2.22
N PHE A 201 -0.42 9.93 -2.81
CA PHE A 201 -0.85 9.40 -4.11
C PHE A 201 -0.02 9.94 -5.27
N TYR A 202 0.50 11.18 -5.20
CA TYR A 202 1.47 11.66 -6.20
C TYR A 202 2.80 10.91 -6.14
N GLU A 203 3.29 10.52 -4.96
CA GLU A 203 4.44 9.61 -4.85
C GLU A 203 4.18 8.27 -5.55
N ALA A 204 2.98 7.70 -5.36
CA ALA A 204 2.59 6.46 -6.03
C ALA A 204 2.46 6.62 -7.54
N LYS A 205 1.87 7.74 -7.99
CA LYS A 205 1.70 8.09 -9.40
C LYS A 205 3.04 8.05 -10.14
N LYS A 206 4.09 8.65 -9.57
CA LYS A 206 5.44 8.63 -10.17
C LYS A 206 5.95 7.22 -10.46
N VAL A 207 5.66 6.27 -9.57
CA VAL A 207 6.06 4.86 -9.76
C VAL A 207 5.17 4.18 -10.80
N ILE A 208 3.86 4.42 -10.78
CA ILE A 208 2.90 3.87 -11.74
C ILE A 208 3.21 4.37 -13.16
N ASP A 209 3.42 5.67 -13.34
CA ASP A 209 3.75 6.28 -14.63
C ASP A 209 5.09 5.73 -15.17
N ALA A 210 6.08 5.55 -14.31
CA ALA A 210 7.35 4.93 -14.68
C ALA A 210 7.17 3.47 -15.14
N LEU A 211 6.40 2.66 -14.40
CA LEU A 211 6.11 1.28 -14.78
C LEU A 211 5.32 1.21 -16.10
N HIS A 212 4.40 2.14 -16.33
CA HIS A 212 3.69 2.26 -17.61
C HIS A 212 4.66 2.57 -18.76
N ASN A 213 5.67 3.41 -18.52
CA ASN A 213 6.75 3.71 -19.47
C ASN A 213 7.85 2.63 -19.54
N LYS A 214 7.64 1.47 -18.88
CA LYS A 214 8.57 0.33 -18.82
C LYS A 214 9.89 0.65 -18.11
N GLU A 215 9.85 1.59 -17.17
CA GLU A 215 10.97 1.99 -16.34
C GLU A 215 10.85 1.38 -14.93
N VAL A 216 11.80 0.53 -14.56
CA VAL A 216 11.79 -0.20 -13.27
C VAL A 216 12.47 0.61 -12.15
N ALA A 217 13.33 1.57 -12.49
CA ALA A 217 14.19 2.26 -11.52
C ALA A 217 13.42 2.97 -10.39
N PRO A 218 12.32 3.73 -10.65
CA PRO A 218 11.54 4.35 -9.58
C PRO A 218 10.86 3.32 -8.66
N ALA A 219 10.40 2.20 -9.20
CA ALA A 219 9.79 1.12 -8.42
C ALA A 219 10.82 0.40 -7.53
N LEU A 220 12.05 0.20 -8.03
CA LEU A 220 13.15 -0.36 -7.25
C LEU A 220 13.64 0.58 -6.14
N ALA A 221 13.67 1.88 -6.40
CA ALA A 221 13.95 2.88 -5.38
C ALA A 221 12.90 2.84 -4.27
N TRP A 222 11.61 2.74 -4.64
CA TRP A 222 10.53 2.56 -3.67
C TRP A 222 10.69 1.26 -2.86
N CYS A 223 11.10 0.15 -3.47
CA CYS A 223 11.41 -1.08 -2.77
C CYS A 223 12.55 -0.91 -1.76
N ALA A 224 13.62 -0.20 -2.13
CA ALA A 224 14.75 0.06 -1.25
C ALA A 224 14.34 0.89 -0.02
N ASP A 225 13.55 1.94 -0.23
CA ASP A 225 13.04 2.81 0.84
C ASP A 225 12.17 2.05 1.86
N ASN A 226 11.43 1.04 1.37
CA ASN A 226 10.47 0.28 2.16
C ASN A 226 10.92 -1.15 2.51
N LYS A 227 12.20 -1.48 2.27
CA LYS A 227 12.75 -2.85 2.33
C LYS A 227 12.39 -3.64 3.60
N SER A 228 12.52 -3.02 4.78
CA SER A 228 12.25 -3.70 6.07
C SER A 228 10.77 -4.10 6.20
N ARG A 229 9.86 -3.26 5.70
CA ARG A 229 8.42 -3.50 5.72
C ARG A 229 8.04 -4.56 4.70
N LEU A 230 8.56 -4.44 3.47
CA LEU A 230 8.34 -5.42 2.40
C LEU A 230 8.83 -6.82 2.80
N LYS A 231 9.95 -6.91 3.53
CA LYS A 231 10.46 -8.17 4.10
C LYS A 231 9.49 -8.77 5.14
N LYS A 232 8.98 -7.96 6.08
CA LYS A 232 7.96 -8.40 7.06
C LYS A 232 6.71 -8.94 6.35
N PHE A 233 6.38 -8.30 5.25
CA PHE A 233 5.26 -8.62 4.37
C PHE A 233 5.49 -9.80 3.44
N LYS A 234 6.72 -10.35 3.39
CA LYS A 234 7.13 -11.41 2.47
C LYS A 234 6.77 -11.07 1.02
N SER A 235 6.86 -9.79 0.65
CA SER A 235 6.51 -9.33 -0.69
C SER A 235 7.47 -9.90 -1.73
N LYS A 236 6.93 -10.33 -2.87
CA LYS A 236 7.69 -10.76 -4.04
C LYS A 236 7.92 -9.64 -5.05
N PHE A 237 7.46 -8.42 -4.75
CA PHE A 237 7.41 -7.33 -5.72
C PHE A 237 8.80 -6.94 -6.25
N GLU A 238 9.80 -6.76 -5.38
CA GLU A 238 11.18 -6.47 -5.80
C GLU A 238 11.73 -7.56 -6.72
N PHE A 239 11.47 -8.82 -6.39
CA PHE A 239 11.90 -9.95 -7.20
C PHE A 239 11.28 -9.94 -8.60
N GLN A 240 9.97 -9.69 -8.69
CA GLN A 240 9.26 -9.60 -9.98
C GLN A 240 9.77 -8.44 -10.85
N LEU A 241 10.06 -7.28 -10.25
CA LEU A 241 10.68 -6.15 -10.95
C LEU A 241 12.06 -6.51 -11.53
N ARG A 242 12.89 -7.21 -10.74
CA ARG A 242 14.22 -7.65 -11.17
C ARG A 242 14.14 -8.70 -12.30
N LEU A 243 13.14 -9.58 -12.25
CA LEU A 243 12.88 -10.52 -13.36
C LEU A 243 12.46 -9.79 -14.63
N GLN A 244 11.59 -8.78 -14.53
CA GLN A 244 11.17 -8.00 -15.70
C GLN A 244 12.34 -7.24 -16.31
N GLU A 245 13.18 -6.60 -15.49
CA GLU A 245 14.40 -5.91 -15.97
C GLU A 245 15.35 -6.88 -16.70
N PHE A 246 15.51 -8.11 -16.22
CA PHE A 246 16.23 -9.16 -16.93
C PHE A 246 15.59 -9.49 -18.28
N ILE A 247 14.27 -9.67 -18.34
CA ILE A 247 13.54 -9.98 -19.58
C ILE A 247 13.72 -8.85 -20.62
N GLU A 248 13.73 -7.59 -20.18
CA GLU A 248 13.99 -6.45 -21.08
C GLU A 248 15.43 -6.42 -21.61
N LEU A 249 16.42 -6.83 -20.82
CA LEU A 249 17.80 -6.99 -21.29
C LEU A 249 17.91 -8.09 -22.35
N VAL A 250 17.19 -9.20 -22.16
CA VAL A 250 17.12 -10.28 -23.16
C VAL A 250 16.39 -9.82 -24.43
N ARG A 251 15.31 -9.05 -24.29
CA ARG A 251 14.58 -8.46 -25.44
C ARG A 251 15.49 -7.54 -26.26
N SER A 252 16.41 -6.83 -25.61
CA SER A 252 17.38 -5.94 -26.25
C SER A 252 18.61 -6.67 -26.83
N GLU A 253 18.56 -8.00 -26.91
CA GLU A 253 19.63 -8.90 -27.39
C GLU A 253 20.96 -8.78 -26.61
N ASN A 254 20.94 -8.14 -25.43
CA ASN A 254 22.12 -7.90 -24.62
C ASN A 254 22.36 -9.05 -23.61
N ASN A 255 22.49 -10.26 -24.13
CA ASN A 255 22.53 -11.50 -23.35
C ASN A 255 23.66 -11.54 -22.31
N ILE A 256 24.82 -10.96 -22.63
CA ILE A 256 25.97 -10.92 -21.70
C ILE A 256 25.62 -10.06 -20.48
N GLN A 257 25.06 -8.87 -20.70
CA GLN A 257 24.63 -7.99 -19.61
C GLN A 257 23.50 -8.61 -18.80
N ALA A 258 22.55 -9.30 -19.44
CA ALA A 258 21.48 -10.02 -18.75
C ALA A 258 22.05 -11.07 -17.77
N VAL A 259 23.05 -11.85 -18.17
CA VAL A 259 23.69 -12.86 -17.30
C VAL A 259 24.47 -12.20 -16.15
N ILE A 260 25.22 -11.12 -16.41
CA ILE A 260 25.92 -10.36 -15.37
C ILE A 260 24.92 -9.79 -14.36
N TYR A 261 23.84 -9.19 -14.86
CA TYR A 261 22.76 -8.63 -14.06
C TYR A 261 22.12 -9.70 -13.17
N ALA A 262 21.78 -10.86 -13.73
CA ALA A 262 21.16 -11.95 -12.97
C ALA A 262 22.08 -12.46 -11.85
N ARG A 263 23.39 -12.60 -12.12
CA ARG A 263 24.36 -12.96 -11.09
C ARG A 263 24.41 -11.96 -9.94
N LYS A 264 24.32 -10.67 -10.25
CA LYS A 264 24.42 -9.61 -9.26
C LYS A 264 23.15 -9.46 -8.41
N TYR A 265 22.00 -9.40 -9.05
CA TYR A 265 20.75 -9.02 -8.38
C TYR A 265 19.86 -10.22 -8.07
N LEU A 266 19.90 -11.28 -8.89
CA LEU A 266 18.96 -12.38 -8.77
C LEU A 266 19.48 -13.59 -7.97
N ALA A 267 20.80 -13.71 -7.80
CA ALA A 267 21.42 -14.81 -7.04
C ALA A 267 20.85 -15.02 -5.61
N PRO A 268 20.51 -13.98 -4.82
CA PRO A 268 19.95 -14.18 -3.47
C PRO A 268 18.61 -14.93 -3.44
N TRP A 269 17.88 -14.95 -4.56
CA TRP A 269 16.56 -15.57 -4.69
C TRP A 269 16.58 -16.94 -5.37
N ALA A 270 17.73 -17.36 -5.92
CA ALA A 270 17.85 -18.59 -6.71
C ALA A 270 17.41 -19.84 -5.94
N ALA A 271 17.78 -19.94 -4.65
CA ALA A 271 17.40 -21.08 -3.81
C ALA A 271 15.89 -21.14 -3.53
N THR A 272 15.20 -20.01 -3.50
CA THR A 272 13.78 -19.92 -3.13
C THR A 272 12.85 -20.04 -4.33
N TYR A 273 13.23 -19.47 -5.48
CA TYR A 273 12.36 -19.32 -6.65
C TYR A 273 12.87 -20.03 -7.91
N MET A 274 13.62 -21.12 -7.74
CA MET A 274 14.35 -21.80 -8.83
C MET A 274 13.48 -22.14 -10.06
N LYS A 275 12.21 -22.51 -9.89
CA LYS A 275 11.31 -22.81 -11.01
C LYS A 275 10.98 -21.58 -11.87
N GLU A 276 10.70 -20.45 -11.20
CA GLU A 276 10.44 -19.17 -11.87
C GLU A 276 11.72 -18.70 -12.58
N PHE A 277 12.87 -18.91 -11.95
CA PHE A 277 14.18 -18.69 -12.56
C PHE A 277 14.41 -19.49 -13.83
N GLN A 278 14.23 -20.80 -13.79
CA GLN A 278 14.42 -21.66 -14.97
C GLN A 278 13.53 -21.20 -16.14
N LYS A 279 12.28 -20.82 -15.85
CA LYS A 279 11.35 -20.31 -16.86
C LYS A 279 11.82 -19.00 -17.48
N VAL A 280 12.31 -18.06 -16.67
CA VAL A 280 12.81 -16.76 -17.16
C VAL A 280 14.16 -16.92 -17.85
N PHE A 281 15.08 -17.75 -17.37
CA PHE A 281 16.37 -17.98 -18.01
C PHE A 281 16.24 -18.71 -19.36
N ALA A 282 15.18 -19.49 -19.55
CA ALA A 282 14.88 -20.08 -20.85
C ALA A 282 14.61 -19.02 -21.93
N THR A 283 14.27 -17.77 -21.58
CA THR A 283 14.11 -16.69 -22.57
C THR A 283 15.43 -16.31 -23.26
N LEU A 284 16.59 -16.68 -22.70
CA LEU A 284 17.88 -16.56 -23.38
C LEU A 284 18.00 -17.49 -24.60
N ALA A 285 17.24 -18.60 -24.60
CA ALA A 285 17.15 -19.54 -25.71
C ALA A 285 15.93 -19.24 -26.59
N PHE A 286 14.81 -18.85 -25.99
CA PHE A 286 13.56 -18.51 -26.65
C PHE A 286 13.34 -16.99 -26.58
N THR A 287 13.83 -16.28 -27.59
CA THR A 287 13.75 -14.81 -27.68
C THR A 287 12.32 -14.31 -27.89
N SER A 288 12.15 -12.99 -27.93
CA SER A 288 10.84 -12.31 -28.03
C SER A 288 10.00 -12.71 -29.25
N ASN A 289 10.60 -13.22 -30.33
CA ASN A 289 9.90 -13.71 -31.53
C ASN A 289 9.61 -15.23 -31.49
N THR A 290 9.60 -15.85 -30.31
CA THR A 290 9.35 -17.28 -30.17
C THR A 290 7.91 -17.66 -30.55
N GLY A 291 7.75 -18.79 -31.26
CA GLY A 291 6.44 -19.41 -31.49
C GLY A 291 5.90 -20.18 -30.28
N CYS A 292 6.70 -20.31 -29.21
CA CYS A 292 6.27 -20.98 -27.98
C CYS A 292 5.51 -20.01 -27.05
N GLU A 293 4.20 -20.22 -26.92
CA GLU A 293 3.30 -19.38 -26.13
C GLU A 293 3.74 -19.23 -24.67
N ILE A 294 4.31 -20.27 -24.07
CA ILE A 294 4.76 -20.31 -22.66
C ILE A 294 5.76 -19.19 -22.36
N TYR A 295 6.66 -18.90 -23.32
CA TYR A 295 7.69 -17.89 -23.19
C TYR A 295 7.27 -16.55 -23.81
N LYS A 296 6.42 -16.58 -24.84
CA LYS A 296 5.85 -15.37 -25.45
C LYS A 296 5.10 -14.50 -24.43
N VAL A 297 4.33 -15.12 -23.53
CA VAL A 297 3.58 -14.42 -22.48
C VAL A 297 4.49 -13.60 -21.54
N LEU A 298 5.74 -14.02 -21.34
CA LEU A 298 6.71 -13.27 -20.51
C LEU A 298 7.15 -11.94 -21.15
N PHE A 299 7.02 -11.84 -22.47
CA PHE A 299 7.36 -10.63 -23.22
C PHE A 299 6.13 -9.75 -23.52
N GLU A 300 4.94 -10.10 -23.05
CA GLU A 300 3.74 -9.30 -23.29
C GLU A 300 3.71 -8.01 -22.46
N SER A 301 3.08 -6.96 -23.00
CA SER A 301 2.90 -5.70 -22.27
C SER A 301 2.07 -5.88 -20.98
N LYS A 302 1.20 -6.89 -20.94
CA LYS A 302 0.37 -7.24 -19.78
C LYS A 302 1.19 -7.55 -18.51
N GLN A 303 2.46 -7.92 -18.66
CA GLN A 303 3.35 -8.10 -17.49
C GLN A 303 3.56 -6.79 -16.73
N TRP A 304 3.61 -5.65 -17.44
CA TRP A 304 3.73 -4.33 -16.82
C TRP A 304 2.44 -3.95 -16.09
N ASP A 305 1.27 -4.28 -16.64
CA ASP A 305 -0.02 -4.08 -15.96
C ASP A 305 -0.08 -4.89 -14.65
N TYR A 306 0.38 -6.15 -14.69
CA TYR A 306 0.50 -6.98 -13.49
C TYR A 306 1.44 -6.37 -12.45
N LEU A 307 2.61 -5.85 -12.86
CA LEU A 307 3.53 -5.17 -11.94
C LEU A 307 2.93 -3.90 -11.33
N MET A 308 2.18 -3.12 -12.12
CA MET A 308 1.45 -1.95 -11.61
C MET A 308 0.40 -2.35 -10.57
N ASP A 309 -0.35 -3.42 -10.81
CA ASP A 309 -1.35 -3.89 -9.85
C ASP A 309 -0.71 -4.49 -8.59
N GLN A 310 0.41 -5.22 -8.72
CA GLN A 310 1.20 -5.65 -7.57
C GLN A 310 1.73 -4.45 -6.77
N PHE A 311 2.21 -3.40 -7.44
CA PHE A 311 2.62 -2.17 -6.78
C PHE A 311 1.46 -1.52 -6.00
N LYS A 312 0.29 -1.35 -6.62
CA LYS A 312 -0.90 -0.79 -5.97
C LYS A 312 -1.29 -1.60 -4.73
N GLN A 313 -1.22 -2.93 -4.80
CA GLN A 313 -1.50 -3.81 -3.67
C GLN A 313 -0.51 -3.60 -2.52
N GLU A 314 0.79 -3.60 -2.81
CA GLU A 314 1.81 -3.38 -1.78
C GLU A 314 1.80 -1.96 -1.22
N PHE A 315 1.48 -0.97 -2.04
CA PHE A 315 1.28 0.41 -1.63
C PHE A 315 0.11 0.54 -0.65
N CYS A 316 -1.05 -0.03 -0.98
CA CYS A 316 -2.20 -0.06 -0.07
C CYS A 316 -1.86 -0.78 1.24
N ARG A 317 -1.19 -1.94 1.14
CA ARG A 317 -0.76 -2.71 2.32
C ARG A 317 0.23 -1.94 3.19
N LEU A 318 1.13 -1.17 2.59
CA LEU A 318 2.09 -0.33 3.29
C LEU A 318 1.39 0.76 4.10
N TYR A 319 0.42 1.47 3.53
CA TYR A 319 -0.29 2.52 4.25
C TYR A 319 -1.48 2.03 5.09
N GLY A 320 -1.78 0.73 5.04
CA GLY A 320 -2.92 0.15 5.75
C GLY A 320 -4.27 0.58 5.15
N MET A 321 -4.28 0.79 3.83
CA MET A 321 -5.47 1.12 3.05
C MET A 321 -6.18 -0.14 2.57
N THR A 322 -7.46 -0.01 2.27
CA THR A 322 -8.21 -1.00 1.51
C THR A 322 -7.73 -1.02 0.05
N LEU A 323 -7.82 -2.19 -0.59
CA LEU A 323 -7.57 -2.32 -2.02
C LEU A 323 -8.70 -1.68 -2.82
N GLU A 324 -9.94 -1.99 -2.44
CA GLU A 324 -11.12 -1.34 -3.00
C GLU A 324 -11.25 0.09 -2.44
N PRO A 325 -11.59 1.08 -3.27
CA PRO A 325 -11.87 2.45 -2.80
C PRO A 325 -12.97 2.46 -1.75
N LEU A 326 -12.84 3.34 -0.74
CA LEU A 326 -13.82 3.44 0.34
C LEU A 326 -15.23 3.72 -0.19
N LEU A 327 -15.36 4.55 -1.23
CA LEU A 327 -16.65 4.85 -1.87
C LEU A 327 -17.40 3.58 -2.29
N ASN A 328 -16.70 2.62 -2.89
CA ASN A 328 -17.31 1.36 -3.31
C ASN A 328 -17.78 0.54 -2.11
N ILE A 329 -16.98 0.49 -1.03
CA ILE A 329 -17.32 -0.25 0.18
C ILE A 329 -18.57 0.34 0.86
N TYR A 330 -18.64 1.67 1.01
CA TYR A 330 -19.82 2.33 1.60
C TYR A 330 -21.06 2.14 0.73
N LEU A 331 -20.89 2.25 -0.60
CA LEU A 331 -21.98 2.06 -1.54
C LEU A 331 -22.48 0.62 -1.53
N GLN A 332 -21.58 -0.38 -1.53
CA GLN A 332 -21.94 -1.78 -1.38
C GLN A 332 -22.65 -2.03 -0.05
N ALA A 333 -22.18 -1.47 1.06
CA ALA A 333 -22.85 -1.61 2.36
C ALA A 333 -24.28 -1.06 2.32
N GLY A 334 -24.49 0.12 1.73
CA GLY A 334 -25.82 0.70 1.53
C GLY A 334 -26.70 -0.15 0.61
N LEU A 335 -26.16 -0.60 -0.53
CA LEU A 335 -26.87 -1.46 -1.48
C LEU A 335 -27.24 -2.80 -0.86
N SER A 336 -26.39 -3.39 -0.01
CA SER A 336 -26.71 -4.64 0.70
C SER A 336 -27.87 -4.47 1.67
N ALA A 337 -28.01 -3.31 2.31
CA ALA A 337 -29.17 -3.01 3.15
C ALA A 337 -30.48 -2.89 2.33
N LEU A 338 -30.39 -2.33 1.12
CA LEU A 338 -31.52 -2.15 0.20
C LEU A 338 -31.88 -3.42 -0.58
N LYS A 339 -30.92 -4.33 -0.78
CA LYS A 339 -31.09 -5.55 -1.58
C LYS A 339 -31.96 -6.57 -0.85
N THR A 340 -33.26 -6.59 -1.12
CA THR A 340 -34.21 -7.53 -0.50
C THR A 340 -34.36 -8.82 -1.33
N PRO A 341 -34.62 -9.98 -0.69
CA PRO A 341 -34.82 -11.26 -1.37
C PRO A 341 -36.20 -11.40 -2.01
N TYR A 342 -37.14 -10.49 -1.69
CA TYR A 342 -38.51 -10.52 -2.20
C TYR A 342 -38.66 -9.49 -3.32
N PRO A 343 -39.03 -9.90 -4.55
CA PRO A 343 -39.37 -9.00 -5.65
C PRO A 343 -40.79 -8.40 -5.46
N ASN A 344 -41.13 -7.98 -4.24
CA ASN A 344 -42.44 -7.42 -3.92
C ASN A 344 -42.43 -5.88 -3.97
N ILE A 345 -41.85 -5.37 -5.05
CA ILE A 345 -42.46 -4.26 -5.80
C ILE A 345 -42.55 -4.79 -7.25
N SER A 346 -43.68 -5.46 -7.53
CA SER A 346 -44.15 -6.04 -8.79
C SER A 346 -43.36 -7.20 -9.42
N PHE A 347 -43.87 -8.42 -9.20
CA PHE A 347 -43.69 -9.56 -10.10
C PHE A 347 -44.31 -9.23 -11.47
N CYS A 348 -43.50 -9.02 -12.51
CA CYS A 348 -43.95 -9.27 -13.88
C CYS A 348 -43.41 -10.64 -14.31
N PHE A 349 -44.31 -11.63 -14.38
CA PHE A 349 -44.02 -12.90 -15.05
C PHE A 349 -44.06 -12.65 -16.57
N CYS A 350 -42.90 -12.42 -17.18
CA CYS A 350 -42.72 -12.69 -18.61
C CYS A 350 -41.87 -13.95 -18.75
N LEU A 351 -42.50 -14.99 -19.28
CA LEU A 351 -41.89 -16.27 -19.59
C LEU A 351 -40.74 -16.09 -20.60
N ASP A 352 -39.67 -16.84 -20.37
CA ASP A 352 -38.58 -17.20 -21.29
C ASP A 352 -37.39 -16.26 -21.53
N HIS A 353 -37.17 -15.22 -20.71
CA HIS A 353 -35.83 -14.61 -20.59
C HIS A 353 -35.61 -14.09 -19.17
N PHE A 354 -34.45 -14.37 -18.58
CA PHE A 354 -33.99 -13.80 -17.31
C PHE A 354 -33.67 -12.30 -17.50
N ARG A 355 -34.70 -11.50 -17.74
CA ARG A 355 -34.64 -10.05 -17.92
C ARG A 355 -35.50 -9.43 -16.82
N PHE A 356 -34.85 -8.77 -15.87
CA PHE A 356 -35.51 -7.98 -14.83
C PHE A 356 -36.43 -6.95 -15.50
N CYS A 357 -37.74 -7.13 -15.34
CA CYS A 357 -38.76 -6.25 -15.89
C CYS A 357 -38.78 -4.95 -15.08
N TYR A 358 -38.62 -3.81 -15.75
CA TYR A 358 -38.86 -2.49 -15.20
C TYR A 358 -40.04 -1.91 -15.98
N GLU A 359 -41.24 -1.94 -15.41
CA GLU A 359 -42.29 -0.98 -15.76
C GLU A 359 -43.03 -0.46 -14.52
N ASP A 360 -43.19 0.87 -14.54
CA ASP A 360 -44.07 1.82 -13.84
C ASP A 360 -44.19 1.91 -12.31
N ASP A 361 -43.81 0.92 -11.49
CA ASP A 361 -43.98 1.01 -10.02
C ASP A 361 -42.68 0.99 -9.20
N CYS A 362 -41.52 1.01 -9.86
CA CYS A 362 -40.27 1.28 -9.15
C CYS A 362 -40.26 2.78 -8.80
N THR A 363 -40.27 3.12 -7.51
CA THR A 363 -40.09 4.53 -7.10
C THR A 363 -38.86 5.06 -7.82
N LYS A 364 -38.96 6.20 -8.52
CA LYS A 364 -37.85 6.80 -9.29
C LYS A 364 -36.55 6.99 -8.47
N GLU A 365 -36.63 6.82 -7.16
CA GLU A 365 -35.58 6.93 -6.15
C GLU A 365 -34.91 5.60 -5.76
N ASP A 366 -35.28 4.43 -6.30
CA ASP A 366 -34.59 3.16 -5.96
C ASP A 366 -33.21 3.08 -6.66
N PRO A 367 -32.09 3.06 -5.95
CA PRO A 367 -30.76 2.93 -6.55
C PRO A 367 -30.59 1.63 -7.36
N LEU A 368 -31.28 0.54 -7.00
CA LEU A 368 -31.20 -0.72 -7.75
C LEU A 368 -31.89 -0.64 -9.12
N SER A 369 -32.63 0.43 -9.40
CA SER A 369 -33.13 0.77 -10.75
C SER A 369 -32.02 1.05 -11.76
N GLN A 370 -30.83 1.44 -11.31
CA GLN A 370 -29.70 1.71 -12.19
C GLN A 370 -28.81 0.49 -12.40
N GLU A 371 -28.42 0.24 -13.65
CA GLU A 371 -27.60 -0.93 -14.01
C GLU A 371 -26.23 -0.94 -13.31
N SER A 372 -25.61 0.24 -13.15
CA SER A 372 -24.34 0.43 -12.44
C SER A 372 -24.41 -0.06 -10.99
N PHE A 373 -25.45 0.35 -10.25
CA PHE A 373 -25.67 -0.08 -8.88
C PHE A 373 -26.04 -1.56 -8.78
N ARG A 374 -26.78 -2.13 -9.75
CA ARG A 374 -27.04 -3.58 -9.81
C ARG A 374 -25.77 -4.40 -9.96
N LYS A 375 -24.86 -3.98 -10.86
CA LYS A 375 -23.56 -4.66 -11.04
C LYS A 375 -22.76 -4.68 -9.75
N LEU A 376 -22.76 -3.57 -9.01
CA LEU A 376 -22.08 -3.48 -7.72
C LEU A 376 -22.77 -4.29 -6.62
N ALA A 377 -24.10 -4.41 -6.65
CA ALA A 377 -24.89 -5.16 -5.68
C ALA A 377 -24.93 -6.67 -5.95
N MET A 378 -24.60 -7.14 -7.16
CA MET A 378 -24.72 -8.54 -7.58
C MET A 378 -24.07 -9.54 -6.59
N PRO A 379 -22.80 -9.38 -6.17
CA PRO A 379 -22.15 -10.34 -5.27
C PRO A 379 -22.57 -10.21 -3.79
N LEU A 380 -23.37 -9.20 -3.44
CA LEU A 380 -23.70 -8.89 -2.05
C LEU A 380 -24.83 -9.78 -1.49
N PRO A 381 -24.86 -10.04 -0.17
CA PRO A 381 -25.96 -10.76 0.46
C PRO A 381 -27.25 -9.94 0.42
N PHE A 382 -28.38 -10.65 0.47
CA PHE A 382 -29.70 -10.05 0.62
C PHE A 382 -29.98 -9.65 2.08
N SER A 383 -30.60 -8.49 2.28
CA SER A 383 -31.04 -8.03 3.61
C SER A 383 -32.19 -8.90 4.13
N LYS A 384 -32.11 -9.26 5.42
CA LYS A 384 -33.21 -9.94 6.11
C LYS A 384 -34.15 -8.88 6.67
N GLN A 385 -35.25 -8.61 5.99
CA GLN A 385 -36.36 -7.87 6.62
C GLN A 385 -37.13 -8.85 7.51
N HIS A 386 -36.79 -8.91 8.80
CA HIS A 386 -37.74 -9.42 9.78
C HIS A 386 -38.78 -8.33 10.00
N HIS A 387 -39.99 -8.53 9.50
CA HIS A 387 -41.12 -7.70 9.92
C HIS A 387 -41.24 -7.83 11.45
N SER A 388 -40.92 -6.75 12.19
CA SER A 388 -41.37 -6.64 13.58
C SER A 388 -42.89 -6.68 13.53
N LYS A 389 -43.47 -7.67 14.22
CA LYS A 389 -44.90 -7.82 14.38
C LYS A 389 -45.48 -6.74 15.28
#